data_AF-F1TJL2-F1
#
_entry.id   AF-F1TJL2-F1
#
_cell.length_a   1.000
_cell.length_b   1.000
_cell.length_c   1.000
_cell.angle_alpha   90.00
_cell.angle_beta   90.00
_cell.angle_gamma   90.00
#
_symmetry.space_group_name_H-M   'P 1'
#
loop_
_entity.id
_entity.type
_entity.pdbx_description
1 polymer ?
#
loop_
_entity_poly.entity_id
_entity_poly.type
_entity_poly.pdbx_seq_one_letter_code
_entity_poly.pdbx_strand_id
1 'polypeptide(L)'
;MTDPSIAVDPPASPAEARTTLALLTFDGFLCAVLSVLFLPTYIGTTPFPITVLISAVVNLLLVLGARKFTDRALVAALPLFGWLFGFGLCAIGGPGGDVLVFEDWRTLLLFVAALLPAGLYLFQVRLSSLVAAAQR
;
A
#
# COMPACT_ATOMS: atom_id res chain seq x y z
N MET A 1 -17.94 -22.74 37.51
CA MET A 1 -17.38 -21.57 36.80
C MET A 1 -16.63 -22.13 35.60
N THR A 2 -17.31 -22.29 34.47
CA THR A 2 -16.75 -22.83 33.23
C THR A 2 -16.07 -21.69 32.48
N ASP A 3 -14.75 -21.79 32.34
CA ASP A 3 -13.96 -20.85 31.54
C ASP A 3 -14.37 -21.01 30.07
N PRO A 4 -14.79 -19.95 29.36
CA PRO A 4 -15.09 -20.05 27.93
C PRO A 4 -13.77 -20.30 27.21
N SER A 5 -13.56 -21.51 26.72
CA SER A 5 -12.43 -21.83 25.85
C SER A 5 -12.54 -20.93 24.61
N ILE A 6 -11.72 -19.88 24.54
CA ILE A 6 -11.57 -19.07 23.35
C ILE A 6 -11.09 -20.03 22.26
N ALA A 7 -11.97 -20.38 21.32
CA ALA A 7 -11.59 -21.15 20.16
C ALA A 7 -10.55 -20.32 19.41
N VAL A 8 -9.30 -20.77 19.45
CA VAL A 8 -8.24 -20.22 18.61
C VAL A 8 -8.57 -20.66 17.19
N ASP A 9 -8.90 -19.71 16.32
CA ASP A 9 -9.11 -20.02 14.90
C ASP A 9 -7.83 -20.70 14.36
N PRO A 10 -7.99 -21.78 13.58
CA PRO A 10 -6.86 -22.46 12.97
C PRO A 10 -6.09 -21.48 12.07
N PRO A 11 -4.75 -21.65 11.94
CA PRO A 11 -3.95 -20.79 11.09
C PRO A 11 -4.46 -20.83 9.64
N ALA A 12 -4.47 -19.67 8.99
CA ALA A 12 -4.97 -19.52 7.62
C ALA A 12 -4.28 -20.50 6.65
N SER A 13 -5.05 -21.07 5.73
CA SER A 13 -4.51 -22.00 4.74
C SER A 13 -3.58 -21.27 3.74
N PRO A 14 -2.63 -21.96 3.09
CA PRO A 14 -1.76 -21.34 2.10
C PRO A 14 -2.51 -20.73 0.90
N ALA A 15 -3.69 -21.27 0.59
CA ALA A 15 -4.56 -20.74 -0.46
C ALA A 15 -5.19 -19.40 -0.02
N GLU A 16 -5.70 -19.32 1.21
CA GLU A 16 -6.24 -18.07 1.78
C GLU A 16 -5.19 -16.96 1.86
N ALA A 17 -3.98 -17.30 2.32
CA ALA A 17 -2.88 -16.34 2.36
C ALA A 17 -2.57 -15.77 0.97
N ARG A 18 -2.52 -16.64 -0.06
CA ARG A 18 -2.26 -16.23 -1.44
C ARG A 18 -3.38 -15.36 -2.00
N THR A 19 -4.64 -15.76 -1.80
CA THR A 19 -5.80 -14.99 -2.26
C THR A 19 -5.85 -13.62 -1.59
N THR A 20 -5.61 -13.56 -0.28
CA THR A 20 -5.59 -12.29 0.46
C THR A 20 -4.47 -11.38 -0.03
N LEU A 21 -3.26 -11.91 -0.23
CA LEU A 21 -2.15 -11.13 -0.79
C LEU A 21 -2.45 -10.61 -2.20
N ALA A 22 -3.11 -11.41 -3.04
CA ALA A 22 -3.53 -10.99 -4.38
C ALA A 22 -4.56 -9.86 -4.31
N LEU A 23 -5.55 -9.97 -3.42
CA LEU A 23 -6.55 -8.93 -3.19
C LEU A 23 -5.91 -7.63 -2.68
N LEU A 24 -5.06 -7.69 -1.65
CA LEU A 24 -4.33 -6.53 -1.14
C LEU A 24 -3.44 -5.88 -2.22
N THR A 25 -2.90 -6.68 -3.13
CA THR A 25 -2.13 -6.18 -4.28
C THR A 25 -3.00 -5.41 -5.26
N PHE A 26 -4.16 -5.98 -5.58
CA PHE A 26 -5.15 -5.33 -6.43
C PHE A 26 -5.73 -4.06 -5.78
N ASP A 27 -5.97 -4.07 -4.46
CA ASP A 27 -6.40 -2.90 -3.70
C ASP A 27 -5.35 -1.79 -3.73
N GLY A 28 -4.05 -2.13 -3.68
CA GLY A 28 -2.97 -1.17 -3.89
C GLY A 28 -3.04 -0.51 -5.26
N PHE A 29 -3.28 -1.30 -6.31
CA PHE A 29 -3.51 -0.80 -7.67
C PHE A 29 -4.71 0.15 -7.75
N LEU A 30 -5.86 -0.26 -7.22
CA LEU A 30 -7.07 0.57 -7.19
C LEU A 30 -6.86 1.85 -6.40
N CYS A 31 -6.16 1.77 -5.26
CA CYS A 31 -5.80 2.92 -4.45
C CYS A 31 -4.99 3.94 -5.25
N ALA A 32 -4.02 3.51 -6.07
CA ALA A 32 -3.24 4.40 -6.92
C ALA A 32 -4.12 5.14 -7.93
N VAL A 33 -4.94 4.39 -8.68
CA VAL A 33 -5.84 4.94 -9.70
C VAL A 33 -6.78 5.97 -9.09
N LEU A 34 -7.46 5.62 -8.00
CA LEU A 34 -8.37 6.53 -7.30
C LEU A 34 -7.63 7.75 -6.75
N SER A 35 -6.44 7.57 -6.17
CA SER A 35 -5.69 8.67 -5.58
C SER A 35 -5.28 9.70 -6.61
N VAL A 36 -4.89 9.26 -7.81
CA VAL A 36 -4.56 10.13 -8.94
C VAL A 36 -5.81 10.84 -9.48
N LEU A 37 -6.91 10.10 -9.71
CA LEU A 37 -8.15 10.67 -10.25
C LEU A 37 -8.77 11.73 -9.33
N PHE A 38 -8.68 11.53 -8.01
CA PHE A 38 -9.21 12.47 -7.00
C PHE A 38 -8.16 13.47 -6.49
N LEU A 39 -6.92 13.44 -7.00
CA LEU A 39 -5.88 14.40 -6.66
C LEU A 39 -6.25 15.87 -6.99
N PRO A 40 -6.92 16.19 -8.12
CA PRO A 40 -7.34 17.55 -8.42
C PRO A 40 -8.67 17.92 -7.72
N THR A 41 -8.87 17.48 -6.48
CA THR A 41 -10.02 17.92 -5.66
C THR A 41 -9.77 19.34 -5.15
N TYR A 42 -10.82 20.19 -5.19
CA TYR A 42 -10.78 21.57 -4.72
C TYR A 42 -11.86 21.83 -3.69
N ILE A 43 -11.58 22.74 -2.76
CA ILE A 43 -12.59 23.38 -1.90
C ILE A 43 -12.63 24.84 -2.30
N GLY A 44 -13.68 25.23 -3.04
CA GLY A 44 -13.72 26.53 -3.72
C GLY A 44 -12.61 26.62 -4.77
N THR A 45 -11.69 27.58 -4.61
CA THR A 45 -10.54 27.77 -5.50
C THR A 45 -9.24 27.16 -4.96
N THR A 46 -9.25 26.60 -3.74
CA THR A 46 -8.05 26.08 -3.08
C THR A 46 -7.89 24.58 -3.34
N PRO A 47 -6.73 24.12 -3.86
CA PRO A 47 -6.43 22.69 -3.98
C PRO A 47 -6.53 21.97 -2.63
N PHE A 48 -7.23 20.84 -2.57
CA PHE A 48 -7.37 20.02 -1.37
C PHE A 48 -6.92 18.57 -1.64
N PRO A 49 -5.61 18.29 -1.58
CA PRO A 49 -5.02 17.00 -1.98
C PRO A 49 -5.17 15.93 -0.89
N ILE A 50 -6.39 15.72 -0.39
CA ILE A 50 -6.67 14.78 0.71
C ILE A 50 -6.31 13.33 0.36
N THR A 51 -6.34 12.98 -0.92
CA THR A 51 -5.96 11.65 -1.44
C THR A 51 -4.51 11.28 -1.13
N VAL A 52 -3.62 12.26 -0.98
CA VAL A 52 -2.22 12.05 -0.56
C VAL A 52 -2.17 11.35 0.81
N LEU A 53 -2.90 11.90 1.78
CA LEU A 53 -2.94 11.38 3.13
C LEU A 53 -3.66 10.03 3.19
N ILE A 54 -4.77 9.90 2.46
CA ILE A 54 -5.52 8.64 2.36
C ILE A 54 -4.62 7.55 1.77
N SER A 55 -3.92 7.82 0.66
CA SER A 55 -3.06 6.85 0.01
C SER A 55 -1.89 6.42 0.90
N ALA A 56 -1.27 7.36 1.62
CA ALA A 56 -0.22 7.08 2.61
C ALA A 56 -0.69 6.10 3.69
N VAL A 57 -1.87 6.35 4.27
CA VAL A 57 -2.45 5.49 5.31
C VAL A 57 -2.87 4.14 4.74
N VAL A 58 -3.57 4.13 3.60
CA VAL A 58 -4.05 2.89 2.97
C VAL A 58 -2.88 1.99 2.61
N ASN A 59 -1.84 2.49 1.95
CA ASN A 59 -0.69 1.67 1.58
C ASN A 59 0.04 1.10 2.81
N LEU A 60 0.16 1.88 3.90
CA LEU A 60 0.70 1.36 5.15
C LEU A 60 -0.19 0.23 5.72
N LEU A 61 -1.51 0.42 5.75
CA LEU A 61 -2.45 -0.59 6.24
C LEU A 61 -2.46 -1.85 5.37
N LEU A 62 -2.38 -1.73 4.05
CA LEU A 62 -2.29 -2.87 3.14
C LEU A 62 -1.02 -3.69 3.41
N VAL A 63 0.13 -3.03 3.62
CA VAL A 63 1.38 -3.71 3.97
C VAL A 63 1.30 -4.36 5.36
N LEU A 64 0.73 -3.68 6.35
CA LEU A 64 0.49 -4.25 7.68
C LEU A 64 -0.45 -5.46 7.62
N GLY A 65 -1.47 -5.42 6.76
CA GLY A 65 -2.35 -6.54 6.47
C GLY A 65 -1.59 -7.70 5.84
N ALA A 66 -0.79 -7.44 4.80
CA ALA A 66 0.00 -8.45 4.10
C ALA A 66 1.00 -9.16 5.02
N ARG A 67 1.60 -8.44 5.98
CA ARG A 67 2.50 -9.00 7.00
C ARG A 67 1.86 -10.06 7.89
N LYS A 68 0.53 -10.04 8.08
CA LYS A 68 -0.18 -11.08 8.85
C LYS A 68 -0.17 -12.44 8.14
N PHE A 69 0.08 -12.46 6.83
CA PHE A 69 0.06 -13.66 5.99
C PHE A 69 1.45 -14.05 5.45
N THR A 70 2.49 -13.25 5.70
CA THR A 70 3.85 -13.59 5.26
C THR A 70 4.95 -12.93 6.09
N ASP A 71 5.95 -13.73 6.46
CA ASP A 71 7.16 -13.26 7.12
C ASP A 71 8.17 -12.60 6.18
N ARG A 72 8.05 -12.81 4.86
CA ARG A 72 8.98 -12.25 3.88
C ARG A 72 8.60 -10.81 3.56
N ALA A 73 9.43 -9.85 3.96
CA ALA A 73 9.11 -8.43 3.75
C ALA A 73 8.93 -8.04 2.27
N LEU A 74 9.61 -8.72 1.33
CA LEU A 74 9.37 -8.48 -0.11
C LEU A 74 7.97 -8.92 -0.56
N VAL A 75 7.45 -10.02 0.00
CA VAL A 75 6.09 -10.50 -0.33
C VAL A 75 5.06 -9.58 0.33
N ALA A 76 5.35 -9.08 1.54
CA ALA A 76 4.49 -8.09 2.19
C ALA A 76 4.47 -6.72 1.47
N ALA A 77 5.44 -6.44 0.59
CA ALA A 77 5.49 -5.23 -0.22
C ALA A 77 4.65 -5.30 -1.51
N LEU A 78 4.03 -6.45 -1.83
CA LEU A 78 3.22 -6.63 -3.04
C LEU A 78 2.14 -5.54 -3.25
N PRO A 79 1.41 -5.07 -2.22
CA PRO A 79 0.50 -3.94 -2.36
C PRO A 79 1.13 -2.67 -2.90
N LEU A 80 2.37 -2.38 -2.51
CA LEU A 80 3.11 -1.21 -3.02
C LEU A 80 3.49 -1.39 -4.49
N PHE A 81 3.81 -2.62 -4.93
CA PHE A 81 4.04 -2.89 -6.34
C PHE A 81 2.75 -2.75 -7.17
N GLY A 82 1.61 -3.20 -6.65
CA GLY A 82 0.30 -2.96 -7.25
C GLY A 82 0.01 -1.46 -7.39
N TRP A 83 0.28 -0.69 -6.33
CA TRP A 83 0.15 0.76 -6.33
C TRP A 83 1.08 1.43 -7.35
N LEU A 84 2.36 1.06 -7.38
CA LEU A 84 3.34 1.58 -8.35
C LEU A 84 2.92 1.29 -9.79
N PHE A 85 2.38 0.10 -10.03
CA PHE A 85 1.86 -0.26 -11.35
C PHE A 85 0.68 0.61 -11.75
N GLY A 86 -0.31 0.80 -10.86
CA GLY A 86 -1.47 1.67 -11.12
C GLY A 86 -1.06 3.13 -11.34
N PHE A 87 -0.18 3.65 -10.50
CA PHE A 87 0.37 4.99 -10.63
C PHE A 87 1.15 5.17 -11.94
N GLY A 88 1.97 4.18 -12.30
CA GLY A 88 2.71 4.15 -13.56
C GLY A 88 1.80 4.12 -14.79
N LEU A 89 0.69 3.37 -14.73
CA LEU A 89 -0.33 3.40 -15.80
C LEU A 89 -0.96 4.79 -15.95
N CYS A 90 -1.26 5.47 -14.85
CA CYS A 90 -1.74 6.85 -14.90
C CYS A 90 -0.69 7.84 -15.47
N ALA A 91 0.60 7.51 -15.39
CA ALA A 91 1.68 8.32 -15.93
C ALA A 91 1.92 8.14 -17.44
N ILE A 92 1.40 7.07 -18.06
CA ILE A 92 1.58 6.80 -19.51
C ILE A 92 0.63 7.62 -20.39
N GLY A 93 -0.41 8.23 -19.81
CA GLY A 93 -1.39 9.05 -20.51
C GLY A 93 -2.70 8.30 -20.79
N GLY A 94 -3.82 9.03 -20.70
CA GLY A 94 -5.17 8.52 -20.94
C GLY A 94 -5.51 8.46 -22.44
N PRO A 95 -6.65 7.85 -22.80
CA PRO A 95 -7.10 7.75 -24.20
C PRO A 95 -7.35 9.10 -24.88
N GLY A 96 -7.48 10.19 -24.11
CA GLY A 96 -7.55 11.57 -24.59
C GLY A 96 -6.19 12.25 -24.83
N GLY A 97 -5.08 11.57 -24.56
CA GLY A 97 -3.72 12.13 -24.60
C GLY A 97 -3.30 12.83 -23.30
N ASP A 98 -4.18 12.92 -22.31
CA ASP A 98 -3.91 13.60 -21.04
C ASP A 98 -3.02 12.77 -20.12
N VAL A 99 -1.95 13.35 -19.60
CA VAL A 99 -1.09 12.72 -18.61
C VAL A 99 -1.57 13.12 -17.21
N LEU A 100 -1.95 12.14 -16.39
CA LEU A 100 -2.54 12.40 -15.07
C LEU A 100 -1.51 12.67 -13.96
N VAL A 101 -0.22 12.51 -14.27
CA VAL A 101 0.87 12.46 -13.28
C VAL A 101 2.07 13.31 -13.76
N PHE A 102 2.83 13.90 -12.84
CA PHE A 102 4.05 14.69 -13.07
C PHE A 102 3.89 16.09 -13.68
N GLU A 103 2.70 16.49 -14.10
CA GLU A 103 2.42 17.89 -14.46
C GLU A 103 2.23 18.81 -13.25
N ASP A 104 1.94 18.21 -12.07
CA ASP A 104 1.61 18.93 -10.85
C ASP A 104 2.46 18.46 -9.67
N TRP A 105 2.93 19.38 -8.82
CA TRP A 105 3.68 19.09 -7.60
C TRP A 105 2.95 18.12 -6.65
N ARG A 106 1.61 18.13 -6.67
CA ARG A 106 0.74 17.22 -5.92
C ARG A 106 1.01 15.76 -6.27
N THR A 107 1.39 15.47 -7.50
CA THR A 107 1.64 14.09 -7.97
C THR A 107 2.95 13.54 -7.39
N LEU A 108 3.99 14.38 -7.29
CA LEU A 108 5.22 14.05 -6.58
C LEU A 108 4.98 13.88 -5.08
N LEU A 109 4.18 14.76 -4.49
CA LEU A 109 3.78 14.63 -3.09
C LEU A 109 3.03 13.32 -2.84
N LEU A 110 2.08 12.96 -3.72
CA LEU A 110 1.35 11.70 -3.67
C LEU A 110 2.31 10.51 -3.75
N PHE A 111 3.23 10.50 -4.72
CA PHE A 111 4.19 9.42 -4.90
C PHE A 111 5.04 9.19 -3.65
N VAL A 112 5.62 10.26 -3.11
CA VAL A 112 6.46 10.17 -1.91
C VAL A 112 5.62 9.75 -0.71
N ALA A 113 4.49 10.41 -0.44
CA ALA A 113 3.67 10.14 0.74
C ALA A 113 3.04 8.73 0.72
N ALA A 114 2.62 8.25 -0.45
CA ALA A 114 2.00 6.93 -0.60
C ALA A 114 2.99 5.77 -0.34
N LEU A 115 4.29 5.99 -0.59
CA LEU A 115 5.31 4.95 -0.47
C LEU A 115 6.12 5.05 0.83
N LEU A 116 6.38 6.26 1.31
CA LEU A 116 7.35 6.50 2.38
C LEU A 116 6.99 5.78 3.69
N PRO A 117 5.77 5.87 4.26
CA PRO A 117 5.47 5.25 5.56
C PRO A 117 5.59 3.73 5.50
N ALA A 118 5.01 3.11 4.47
CA ALA A 118 5.04 1.67 4.27
C ALA A 118 6.46 1.16 3.95
N GLY A 119 7.22 1.91 3.15
CA GLY A 119 8.61 1.62 2.83
C GLY A 119 9.53 1.68 4.05
N LEU A 120 9.39 2.71 4.88
CA LEU A 120 10.13 2.83 6.14
C LEU A 120 9.81 1.68 7.10
N TYR A 121 8.53 1.32 7.24
CA TYR A 121 8.12 0.16 8.05
C TYR A 121 8.77 -1.15 7.56
N LEU A 122 8.71 -1.43 6.25
CA LEU A 122 9.34 -2.63 5.68
C LEU A 122 10.86 -2.62 5.84
N PHE A 123 11.49 -1.46 5.69
CA PHE A 123 12.92 -1.30 5.90
C PHE A 123 13.32 -1.62 7.34
N GLN A 124 12.57 -1.12 8.33
CA GLN A 124 12.80 -1.43 9.75
C GLN A 124 12.68 -2.92 10.03
N VAL A 125 11.63 -3.58 9.52
CA VAL A 125 11.44 -5.04 9.66
C VAL A 125 12.63 -5.80 9.07
N ARG A 126 13.12 -5.36 7.90
CA ARG A 126 14.30 -5.96 7.26
C ARG A 126 15.55 -5.78 8.09
N LEU A 127 15.83 -4.59 8.58
CA LEU A 127 17.00 -4.33 9.42
C LEU A 127 17.00 -5.21 10.67
N SER A 128 15.87 -5.30 11.37
CA SER A 128 15.74 -6.15 12.56
C SER A 128 16.03 -7.62 12.25
N SER A 129 15.61 -8.11 11.09
CA SER A 129 15.90 -9.49 10.67
C SER A 129 17.38 -9.74 10.38
N LEU A 130 18.09 -8.75 9.83
CA LEU A 130 19.52 -8.84 9.55
C LEU A 130 20.35 -8.78 10.83
N VAL A 131 20.00 -7.87 11.74
CA VAL A 131 20.64 -7.78 13.06
C VAL A 131 20.47 -9.07 13.85
N ALA A 132 19.24 -9.62 13.88
CA ALA A 132 18.98 -10.89 14.54
C ALA A 132 19.67 -12.09 13.89
N ALA A 133 20.03 -12.01 12.60
CA ALA A 133 20.83 -13.03 11.93
C ALA A 133 22.32 -12.90 12.24
N ALA A 134 22.83 -11.68 12.40
CA ALA A 134 24.23 -11.42 12.77
C ALA A 134 24.57 -11.77 14.23
N GLN A 135 23.55 -11.86 15.10
CA GLN A 135 23.68 -12.22 16.51
C GLN A 135 23.61 -13.74 16.79
N ARG A 136 23.34 -14.56 15.77
CA ARG A 136 23.34 -16.03 15.87
C ARG A 136 24.70 -16.59 15.45
#